data_AF-A0A963KPZ7-F1
#
_entry.id   AF-A0A963KPZ7-F1
#
_cell.length_a   1.000
_cell.length_b   1.000
_cell.length_c   1.000
_cell.angle_alpha   90.00
_cell.angle_beta   90.00
_cell.angle_gamma   90.00
#
_symmetry.space_group_name_H-M   'P 1'
#
loop_
_entity.id
_entity.type
_entity.pdbx_description
1 polymer ?
#
loop_
_entity_poly.entity_id
_entity_poly.type
_entity_poly.pdbx_seq_one_letter_code
_entity_poly.pdbx_strand_id
1 'polypeptide(L)'
;MAPSTLGHLILGYQLVWNRLRQPAAVQLFLTPHGQEPVEGAHFLRTLEQTWSEQCPPLLLTPQTAGLLTDLLNHGSRDGPQLVVQHDLMRNEAVTGAVQRAHARGVPMLWRGQPGQRPDAAMARYFVRGMLALTPGETIVGAQASLRQGQPGAPATAATARALSPVPPDQIIEAVPSRLMADHCLDQQNAWGVAGWPVDDVLLSHRKQPIPPSHRAVVLLIQQTDADAALELIEHTLAEEPLLAYRFLRFTNSAALG
;
A
#
# COMPACT_ATOMS: atom_id res chain seq x y z
N MET A 1 10.20 33.18 9.00
CA MET A 1 9.65 31.81 9.09
C MET A 1 10.37 30.99 8.04
N ALA A 2 11.01 29.87 8.41
CA ALA A 2 11.68 29.04 7.42
C ALA A 2 10.63 28.52 6.42
N PRO A 3 10.88 28.56 5.10
CA PRO A 3 9.95 28.01 4.13
C PRO A 3 9.71 26.53 4.44
N SER A 4 8.44 26.13 4.54
CA SER A 4 8.09 24.73 4.78
C SER A 4 8.46 23.92 3.56
N THR A 5 9.35 22.93 3.70
CA THR A 5 9.76 22.04 2.60
C THR A 5 8.60 21.25 2.00
N LEU A 6 7.49 21.10 2.73
CA LEU A 6 6.26 20.51 2.20
C LEU A 6 5.63 21.37 1.10
N GLY A 7 5.88 22.69 1.08
CA GLY A 7 5.41 23.58 0.02
C GLY A 7 6.08 23.34 -1.34
N HIS A 8 7.20 22.61 -1.37
CA HIS A 8 7.96 22.31 -2.59
C HIS A 8 7.74 20.87 -3.09
N LEU A 9 6.77 20.16 -2.52
CA LEU A 9 6.42 18.80 -2.90
C LEU A 9 4.93 18.65 -3.16
N ILE A 10 4.58 18.02 -4.27
CA ILE A 10 3.26 17.42 -4.45
C ILE A 10 3.35 15.98 -3.92
N LEU A 11 2.49 15.68 -2.95
CA LEU A 11 2.39 14.36 -2.31
C LEU A 11 1.16 13.63 -2.84
N GLY A 12 1.38 12.52 -3.54
CA GLY A 12 0.35 11.50 -3.75
C GLY A 12 0.49 10.40 -2.71
N TYR A 13 -0.60 9.71 -2.38
CA TYR A 13 -0.52 8.54 -1.50
C TYR A 13 -1.32 7.37 -2.05
N GLN A 14 -0.88 6.16 -1.72
CA GLN A 14 -1.68 4.95 -1.83
C GLN A 14 -1.42 4.01 -0.67
N LEU A 15 -2.43 3.23 -0.30
CA LEU A 15 -2.29 2.21 0.75
C LEU A 15 -1.75 0.92 0.15
N VAL A 16 -0.96 0.21 0.95
CA VAL A 16 -0.59 -1.19 0.67
C VAL A 16 -1.35 -2.09 1.63
N TRP A 17 -2.14 -3.00 1.09
CA TRP A 17 -3.03 -3.87 1.84
C TRP A 17 -2.41 -5.24 2.08
N ASN A 18 -2.48 -5.74 3.30
CA ASN A 18 -2.00 -7.07 3.65
C ASN A 18 -3.08 -8.15 3.49
N ARG A 19 -2.71 -9.39 3.81
CA ARG A 19 -3.59 -10.55 3.82
C ARG A 19 -4.81 -10.39 4.74
N LEU A 20 -4.71 -9.63 5.82
CA LEU A 20 -5.85 -9.32 6.70
C LEU A 20 -6.74 -8.19 6.16
N ARG A 21 -6.46 -7.68 4.95
CA ARG A 21 -7.12 -6.51 4.33
C ARG A 21 -7.02 -5.26 5.21
N GLN A 22 -5.89 -5.12 5.88
CA GLN A 22 -5.53 -3.94 6.66
C GLN A 22 -4.37 -3.19 5.98
N PRO A 23 -4.26 -1.87 6.20
CA PRO A 23 -3.10 -1.10 5.75
C PRO A 23 -1.81 -1.62 6.39
N ALA A 24 -0.91 -2.18 5.59
CA ALA A 24 0.42 -2.62 6.02
C ALA A 24 1.53 -1.62 5.70
N ALA A 25 1.29 -0.70 4.77
CA ALA A 25 2.14 0.47 4.54
C ALA A 25 1.35 1.59 3.87
N VAL A 26 1.91 2.79 3.93
CA VAL A 26 1.48 3.94 3.12
C VAL A 26 2.61 4.29 2.17
N GLN A 27 2.33 4.22 0.87
CA GLN A 27 3.27 4.67 -0.15
C GLN A 27 3.00 6.13 -0.48
N LEU A 28 4.03 6.97 -0.38
CA LEU A 28 3.99 8.38 -0.72
C LEU A 28 4.76 8.62 -2.03
N PHE A 29 4.08 9.15 -3.02
CA PHE A 29 4.69 9.61 -4.27
C PHE A 29 5.14 11.05 -4.11
N LEU A 30 6.43 11.29 -4.30
CA LEU A 30 7.05 12.59 -4.07
C LEU A 30 7.44 13.22 -5.41
N THR A 31 6.74 14.29 -5.78
CA THR A 31 7.03 15.07 -6.99
C THR A 31 7.48 16.47 -6.60
N PRO A 32 8.71 16.89 -6.93
CA PRO A 32 9.14 18.26 -6.73
C PRO A 32 8.20 19.26 -7.41
N HIS A 33 7.91 20.35 -6.72
CA HIS A 33 7.08 21.45 -7.20
C HIS A 33 7.84 22.77 -7.07
N GLY A 34 7.95 23.49 -8.18
CA GLY A 34 8.74 24.72 -8.27
C GLY A 34 10.18 24.49 -8.75
N GLN A 35 11.00 25.53 -8.63
CA GLN A 35 12.41 25.53 -9.07
C GLN A 35 13.40 25.34 -7.91
N GLU A 36 12.94 25.45 -6.66
CA GLU A 36 13.80 25.28 -5.50
C GLU A 36 14.11 23.80 -5.25
N PRO A 37 15.36 23.46 -4.90
CA PRO A 37 15.72 22.10 -4.56
C PRO A 37 15.01 21.67 -3.27
N VAL A 38 14.45 20.46 -3.28
CA VAL A 38 13.87 19.86 -2.08
C VAL A 38 15.00 19.32 -1.22
N GLU A 39 15.09 19.80 0.02
CA GLU A 39 16.03 19.28 1.02
C GLU A 39 15.50 17.99 1.67
N GLY A 40 15.96 16.84 1.19
CA GLY A 40 15.54 15.52 1.64
C GLY A 40 15.83 15.27 3.12
N ALA A 41 16.95 15.79 3.65
CA ALA A 41 17.26 15.70 5.08
C ALA A 41 16.20 16.37 5.97
N HIS A 42 15.75 17.56 5.57
CA HIS A 42 14.70 18.27 6.29
C HIS A 42 13.36 17.54 6.15
N PHE A 43 13.03 17.07 4.95
CA PHE A 43 11.80 16.31 4.71
C PHE A 43 11.72 15.03 5.58
N LEU A 44 12.80 14.24 5.63
CA LEU A 44 12.85 13.03 6.47
C LEU A 44 12.65 13.36 7.95
N ARG A 45 13.29 14.42 8.46
CA ARG A 45 13.11 14.88 9.85
C ARG A 45 11.67 15.30 10.12
N THR A 46 11.03 16.01 9.18
CA THR A 46 9.62 16.39 9.32
C THR A 46 8.70 15.18 9.35
N LEU A 47 8.99 14.14 8.56
CA LEU A 47 8.24 12.88 8.61
C LEU A 47 8.43 12.17 9.96
N GLU A 48 9.65 12.09 10.48
CA GLU A 48 9.92 11.50 11.80
C GLU A 48 9.17 12.21 12.93
N GLN A 49 8.97 13.53 12.83
CA GLN A 49 8.24 14.31 13.83
C GLN A 49 6.72 14.21 13.73
N THR A 50 6.19 13.88 12.55
CA THR A 50 4.75 13.91 12.26
C THR A 50 4.13 12.52 12.14
N TRP A 51 4.91 11.50 11.79
CA TRP A 51 4.44 10.13 11.63
C TRP A 51 4.54 9.36 12.95
N SER A 52 3.39 8.98 13.51
CA SER A 52 3.33 8.21 14.76
C SER A 52 3.81 6.77 14.57
N GLU A 53 4.37 6.17 15.62
CA GLU A 53 4.72 4.73 15.65
C GLU A 53 3.50 3.81 15.47
N GLN A 54 2.29 4.32 15.74
CA GLN A 54 1.03 3.58 15.52
C GLN A 54 0.61 3.54 14.04
N CYS A 55 1.22 4.38 13.20
CA CYS A 55 0.90 4.43 11.78
C CYS A 55 1.64 3.33 11.00
N PRO A 56 1.07 2.82 9.89
CA PRO A 56 1.78 1.89 9.03
C PRO A 56 3.11 2.48 8.51
N PRO A 57 4.13 1.66 8.24
CA PRO A 57 5.41 2.13 7.70
C PRO A 57 5.23 2.89 6.37
N LEU A 58 6.10 3.88 6.16
CA LEU A 58 6.13 4.70 4.96
C LEU A 58 7.03 4.10 3.87
N LEU A 59 6.52 4.08 2.64
CA LEU A 59 7.28 3.78 1.42
C LEU A 59 7.39 5.07 0.58
N LEU A 60 8.55 5.70 0.57
CA LEU A 60 8.76 6.93 -0.19
C LEU A 60 9.14 6.60 -1.63
N THR A 61 8.39 7.13 -2.59
CA THR A 61 8.63 6.94 -4.03
C THR A 61 8.93 8.29 -4.69
N PRO A 62 10.22 8.69 -4.72
CA PRO A 62 10.63 9.90 -5.41
C PRO A 62 10.48 9.75 -6.92
N GLN A 63 9.89 10.75 -7.57
CA GLN A 63 9.63 10.71 -9.02
C GLN A 63 10.79 11.25 -9.87
N THR A 64 11.83 11.80 -9.25
CA THR A 64 13.00 12.34 -9.96
C THR A 64 14.30 11.76 -9.41
N ALA A 65 15.32 11.65 -10.28
CA ALA A 65 16.63 11.13 -9.90
C ALA A 65 17.32 11.99 -8.84
N GLY A 66 17.15 13.33 -8.90
CA GLY A 66 17.73 14.26 -7.94
C GLY A 66 17.17 14.06 -6.54
N LEU A 67 15.84 14.05 -6.39
CA LEU A 67 15.18 13.82 -5.10
C LEU A 67 15.49 12.42 -4.56
N LEU A 68 15.51 11.40 -5.42
CA LEU A 68 15.89 10.05 -5.02
C LEU A 68 17.31 9.99 -4.48
N THR A 69 18.27 10.58 -5.18
CA THR A 69 19.69 10.62 -4.78
C THR A 69 19.85 11.33 -3.43
N ASP A 70 19.16 12.45 -3.24
CA ASP A 70 19.22 13.23 -2.01
C ASP A 70 18.64 12.46 -0.80
N LEU A 71 17.45 11.87 -0.96
CA LEU A 71 16.86 11.02 0.07
C LEU A 71 17.71 9.77 0.35
N LEU A 72 18.30 9.16 -0.67
CA LEU A 72 19.23 8.03 -0.51
C LEU A 72 20.52 8.44 0.21
N ASN A 73 20.95 9.70 0.16
CA ASN A 73 22.12 10.16 0.91
C ASN A 73 21.80 10.43 2.39
N HIS A 74 20.55 10.82 2.69
CA HIS A 74 20.12 11.19 4.03
C HIS A 74 19.27 10.14 4.77
N GLY A 75 18.88 9.05 4.09
CA GLY A 75 18.12 7.96 4.70
C GLY A 75 18.86 7.26 5.85
N SER A 76 18.08 6.83 6.84
CA SER A 76 18.52 6.09 8.03
C SER A 76 17.97 4.65 8.01
N ARG A 77 18.56 3.76 8.83
CA ARG A 77 18.15 2.36 8.98
C ARG A 77 16.74 2.22 9.55
N ASP A 78 16.41 3.05 10.53
CA ASP A 78 15.12 3.02 11.23
C ASP A 78 14.10 4.00 10.60
N GLY A 79 14.48 4.61 9.47
CA GLY A 79 13.66 5.57 8.75
C GLY A 79 12.67 4.93 7.78
N PRO A 80 11.94 5.76 7.01
CA PRO A 80 11.02 5.29 5.99
C PRO A 80 11.76 4.53 4.87
N GLN A 81 11.09 3.54 4.27
CA GLN A 81 11.69 2.73 3.22
C GLN A 81 11.69 3.50 1.89
N LEU A 82 12.80 3.45 1.15
CA LEU A 82 12.95 4.18 -0.10
C LEU A 82 12.69 3.27 -1.30
N VAL A 83 11.71 3.63 -2.13
CA VAL A 83 11.37 2.94 -3.37
C VAL A 83 12.25 3.47 -4.51
N VAL A 84 13.11 2.61 -5.03
CA VAL A 84 14.04 2.90 -6.10
C VAL A 84 13.46 2.40 -7.42
N GLN A 85 13.09 3.34 -8.30
CA GLN A 85 12.54 3.04 -9.61
C GLN A 85 13.66 2.60 -10.57
N HIS A 86 13.44 1.50 -11.30
CA HIS A 86 14.41 0.92 -12.22
C HIS A 86 14.85 1.93 -13.28
N ASP A 87 13.92 2.71 -13.82
CA ASP A 87 14.23 3.71 -14.85
C ASP A 87 15.18 4.81 -14.35
N LEU A 88 15.11 5.16 -13.06
CA LEU A 88 16.01 6.14 -12.44
C LEU A 88 17.41 5.56 -12.17
N MET A 89 17.55 4.24 -12.03
CA MET A 89 18.84 3.57 -11.85
C MET A 89 19.73 3.62 -13.10
N ARG A 90 19.19 4.00 -14.26
CA ARG A 90 19.99 4.30 -15.46
C ARG A 90 20.95 5.48 -15.23
N ASN A 91 20.71 6.31 -14.22
CA ASN A 91 21.60 7.37 -13.79
C ASN A 91 22.66 6.83 -12.83
N GLU A 92 23.94 7.04 -13.16
CA GLU A 92 25.08 6.59 -12.35
C GLU A 92 25.09 7.19 -10.94
N ALA A 93 24.61 8.44 -10.78
CA ALA A 93 24.51 9.09 -9.47
C ALA A 93 23.55 8.34 -8.55
N VAL A 94 22.42 7.86 -9.09
CA VAL A 94 21.42 7.07 -8.35
C VAL A 94 22.03 5.71 -7.99
N THR A 95 22.67 5.03 -8.93
CA THR A 95 23.31 3.73 -8.66
C THR A 95 24.37 3.83 -7.56
N GLY A 96 25.22 4.86 -7.61
CA GLY A 96 26.20 5.12 -6.56
C GLY A 96 25.56 5.46 -5.21
N ALA A 97 24.44 6.21 -5.21
CA ALA A 97 23.69 6.51 -4.00
C ALA A 97 23.04 5.26 -3.38
N VAL A 98 22.49 4.35 -4.19
CA VAL A 98 21.95 3.07 -3.73
C VAL A 98 23.02 2.22 -3.06
N GLN A 99 24.21 2.11 -3.65
CA GLN A 99 25.31 1.36 -3.05
C GLN A 99 25.73 1.95 -1.69
N ARG A 100 25.85 3.29 -1.60
CA ARG A 100 26.16 3.97 -0.33
C ARG A 100 25.04 3.81 0.69
N ALA A 101 23.78 3.92 0.29
CA ALA A 101 22.63 3.74 1.16
C ALA A 101 22.54 2.31 1.69
N HIS A 102 22.80 1.32 0.84
CA HIS A 102 22.88 -0.09 1.23
C HIS A 102 23.98 -0.33 2.26
N ALA A 103 25.18 0.24 2.05
CA ALA A 103 26.28 0.14 3.02
C ALA A 103 25.93 0.75 4.39
N ARG A 104 25.03 1.74 4.44
CA ARG A 104 24.49 2.31 5.68
C ARG A 104 23.28 1.55 6.25
N GLY A 105 22.79 0.52 5.57
CA GLY A 105 21.65 -0.27 6.00
C GLY A 105 20.28 0.39 5.81
N VAL A 106 20.18 1.36 4.90
CA VAL A 106 18.88 2.01 4.59
C VAL A 106 17.95 0.99 3.92
N PRO A 107 16.71 0.81 4.41
CA PRO A 107 15.77 -0.13 3.81
C PRO A 107 15.28 0.41 2.45
N MET A 108 15.49 -0.37 1.40
CA MET A 108 15.13 0.00 0.04
C MET A 108 14.25 -1.06 -0.61
N LEU A 109 13.32 -0.62 -1.46
CA LEU A 109 12.53 -1.46 -2.33
C LEU A 109 12.87 -1.20 -3.78
N TRP A 110 12.88 -2.26 -4.58
CA TRP A 110 12.99 -2.13 -6.03
C TRP A 110 11.62 -1.92 -6.66
N ARG A 111 11.49 -1.07 -7.68
CA ARG A 111 10.25 -0.93 -8.46
C ARG A 111 10.57 -0.88 -9.94
N GLY A 112 9.83 -1.61 -10.77
CA GLY A 112 10.04 -1.62 -12.22
C GLY A 112 8.74 -1.58 -13.02
N GLN A 113 8.89 -1.57 -14.35
CA GLN A 113 7.76 -1.63 -15.27
C GLN A 113 7.04 -2.99 -15.20
N PRO A 114 5.80 -3.10 -15.70
CA PRO A 114 5.08 -4.38 -15.73
C PRO A 114 5.89 -5.50 -16.37
N GLY A 115 6.00 -6.64 -15.68
CA GLY A 115 6.79 -7.80 -16.11
C GLY A 115 8.29 -7.69 -15.88
N GLN A 116 8.81 -6.52 -15.50
CA GLN A 116 10.22 -6.35 -15.20
C GLN A 116 10.55 -6.96 -13.83
N ARG A 117 11.73 -7.57 -13.73
CA ARG A 117 12.27 -8.14 -12.49
C ARG A 117 13.73 -7.71 -12.32
N PRO A 118 14.22 -7.48 -11.09
CA PRO A 118 15.63 -7.20 -10.87
C PRO A 118 16.44 -8.45 -11.13
N ASP A 119 17.66 -8.30 -11.65
CA ASP A 119 18.62 -9.40 -11.69
C ASP A 119 19.13 -9.72 -10.26
N ALA A 120 19.81 -10.86 -10.11
CA ALA A 120 20.34 -11.28 -8.81
C ALA A 120 21.39 -10.31 -8.23
N ALA A 121 22.11 -9.59 -9.09
CA ALA A 121 23.10 -8.61 -8.65
C ALA A 121 22.44 -7.38 -8.02
N MET A 122 21.34 -6.91 -8.61
CA MET A 122 20.55 -5.77 -8.19
C MET A 122 19.67 -6.12 -6.98
N ALA A 123 19.07 -7.32 -6.98
CA ALA A 123 18.15 -7.76 -5.92
C ALA A 123 18.79 -7.70 -4.52
N ARG A 124 20.12 -7.88 -4.40
CA ARG A 124 20.83 -7.84 -3.11
C ARG A 124 20.72 -6.50 -2.36
N TYR A 125 20.48 -5.41 -3.08
CA TYR A 125 20.38 -4.06 -2.48
C TYR A 125 19.01 -3.81 -1.85
N PHE A 126 18.00 -4.63 -2.16
CA PHE A 126 16.61 -4.36 -1.83
C PHE A 126 16.06 -5.41 -0.88
N VAL A 127 15.27 -4.98 0.10
CA VAL A 127 14.58 -5.88 1.03
C VAL A 127 13.47 -6.65 0.30
N ARG A 128 12.84 -6.00 -0.68
CA ARG A 128 11.74 -6.53 -1.49
C ARG A 128 11.57 -5.72 -2.77
N GLY A 129 10.73 -6.22 -3.67
CA GLY A 129 10.30 -5.55 -4.89
C GLY A 129 8.82 -5.17 -4.86
N MET A 130 8.53 -4.08 -5.55
CA MET A 130 7.21 -3.64 -5.98
C MET A 130 7.06 -4.00 -7.45
N LEU A 131 6.19 -4.96 -7.73
CA LEU A 131 6.06 -5.59 -9.03
C LEU A 131 4.69 -5.30 -9.62
N ALA A 132 4.68 -4.69 -10.81
CA ALA A 132 3.52 -4.72 -11.67
C ALA A 132 3.54 -5.99 -12.52
N LEU A 133 2.37 -6.60 -12.68
CA LEU A 133 2.16 -7.76 -13.53
C LEU A 133 1.78 -7.32 -14.94
N THR A 134 2.25 -8.03 -15.95
CA THR A 134 1.74 -7.85 -17.31
C THR A 134 0.28 -8.30 -17.41
N PRO A 135 -0.47 -7.89 -18.44
CA PRO A 135 -1.81 -8.41 -18.67
C PRO A 135 -1.84 -9.93 -18.79
N GLY A 136 -0.84 -10.54 -19.45
CA GLY A 136 -0.73 -11.99 -19.57
C GLY A 136 -0.52 -12.69 -18.22
N GLU A 137 0.42 -12.18 -17.40
CA GLU A 137 0.63 -12.69 -16.03
C GLU A 137 -0.63 -12.56 -15.18
N THR A 138 -1.35 -11.45 -15.31
CA THR A 138 -2.61 -11.25 -14.57
C THR A 138 -3.65 -12.32 -14.95
N ILE A 139 -3.81 -12.63 -16.24
CA ILE A 139 -4.73 -13.69 -16.69
C ILE A 139 -4.32 -15.05 -16.12
N VAL A 140 -3.03 -15.38 -16.15
CA VAL A 140 -2.50 -16.64 -15.60
C VAL A 140 -2.78 -16.73 -14.09
N GLY A 141 -2.52 -15.64 -13.35
CA GLY A 141 -2.81 -15.57 -11.91
C GLY A 141 -4.30 -15.72 -11.60
N ALA A 142 -5.17 -15.06 -12.36
CA ALA A 142 -6.62 -15.18 -12.21
C ALA A 142 -7.12 -16.60 -12.48
N GLN A 143 -6.62 -17.26 -13.54
CA GLN A 143 -6.94 -18.65 -13.83
C GLN A 143 -6.45 -19.60 -12.72
N ALA A 144 -5.26 -19.37 -12.18
CA ALA A 144 -4.73 -20.13 -11.06
C ALA A 144 -5.62 -19.99 -9.81
N SER A 145 -6.10 -18.78 -9.53
CA SER A 145 -7.02 -18.50 -8.42
C SER A 145 -8.35 -19.24 -8.57
N LEU A 146 -8.96 -19.20 -9.76
CA LEU A 146 -10.21 -19.91 -10.03
C LEU A 146 -10.08 -21.43 -9.87
N ARG A 147 -8.97 -22.02 -10.30
CA ARG A 147 -8.72 -23.47 -10.16
C ARG A 147 -8.56 -23.90 -8.71
N GLN A 148 -7.93 -23.07 -7.88
CA GLN A 148 -7.77 -23.38 -6.45
C GLN A 148 -9.08 -23.21 -5.65
N GLY A 149 -9.99 -22.35 -6.11
CA GLY A 149 -11.32 -22.17 -5.51
C GLY A 149 -12.33 -23.29 -5.82
N GLN A 150 -12.00 -24.26 -6.69
CA GLN A 150 -12.90 -25.36 -7.03
C GLN A 150 -12.89 -26.45 -5.95
N PRO A 151 -14.05 -26.77 -5.32
CA PRO A 151 -14.14 -27.85 -4.35
C PRO A 151 -13.86 -29.20 -5.03
N GLY A 152 -12.85 -29.94 -4.53
CA GLY A 152 -12.45 -31.25 -5.06
C GLY A 152 -11.22 -31.24 -5.98
N ALA A 153 -10.57 -30.09 -6.20
CA ALA A 153 -9.29 -30.06 -6.90
C ALA A 153 -8.23 -30.85 -6.12
N PRO A 154 -7.47 -31.77 -6.76
CA PRO A 154 -6.45 -32.55 -6.07
C PRO A 154 -5.42 -31.63 -5.42
N ALA A 155 -4.92 -32.04 -4.25
CA ALA A 155 -3.99 -31.29 -3.38
C ALA A 155 -2.58 -31.09 -3.96
N THR A 156 -2.45 -30.77 -5.24
CA THR A 156 -1.21 -30.24 -5.81
C THR A 156 -1.20 -28.72 -5.70
N ALA A 157 -1.48 -28.19 -4.49
CA ALA A 157 -1.34 -26.76 -4.19
C ALA A 157 0.10 -26.28 -4.48
N ALA A 158 1.10 -27.16 -4.36
CA ALA A 158 2.48 -26.89 -4.68
C ALA A 158 2.74 -26.62 -6.18
N THR A 159 2.11 -27.36 -7.10
CA THR A 159 2.32 -27.15 -8.55
C THR A 159 1.55 -25.94 -9.06
N ALA A 160 0.36 -25.66 -8.53
CA ALA A 160 -0.40 -24.46 -8.85
C ALA A 160 0.30 -23.18 -8.34
N ARG A 161 1.04 -23.27 -7.23
CA ARG A 161 1.91 -22.19 -6.75
C ARG A 161 3.15 -22.01 -7.64
N ALA A 162 3.75 -23.11 -8.08
CA ALA A 162 4.93 -23.09 -8.96
C ALA A 162 4.66 -22.46 -10.34
N LEU A 163 3.40 -22.44 -10.79
CA LEU A 163 2.99 -21.84 -12.06
C LEU A 163 2.44 -20.41 -11.94
N SER A 164 2.33 -19.86 -10.72
CA SER A 164 1.84 -18.50 -10.54
C SER A 164 2.92 -17.48 -10.91
N PRO A 165 2.59 -16.41 -11.64
CA PRO A 165 3.51 -15.33 -11.94
C PRO A 165 3.74 -14.38 -10.75
N VAL A 166 3.06 -14.61 -9.62
CA VAL A 166 3.17 -13.78 -8.42
C VAL A 166 4.21 -14.38 -7.47
N PRO A 167 5.40 -13.77 -7.36
CA PRO A 167 6.40 -14.21 -6.38
C PRO A 167 5.96 -13.89 -4.94
N PRO A 168 6.38 -14.72 -3.95
CA PRO A 168 6.09 -14.49 -2.54
C PRO A 168 6.89 -13.30 -1.98
N ASP A 169 6.41 -12.72 -0.88
CA ASP A 169 7.02 -11.61 -0.14
C ASP A 169 7.28 -10.33 -0.97
N GLN A 170 6.66 -10.22 -2.14
CA GLN A 170 6.68 -9.00 -2.96
C GLN A 170 5.43 -8.15 -2.72
N ILE A 171 5.52 -6.86 -3.06
CA ILE A 171 4.37 -5.98 -3.16
C ILE A 171 3.87 -6.02 -4.60
N ILE A 172 2.60 -6.35 -4.82
CA ILE A 172 2.02 -6.40 -6.16
C ILE A 172 1.23 -5.12 -6.42
N GLU A 173 1.58 -4.41 -7.49
CA GLU A 173 0.96 -3.15 -7.88
C GLU A 173 -0.14 -3.34 -8.92
N ALA A 174 -1.07 -2.39 -8.99
CA ALA A 174 -2.07 -2.26 -10.05
C ALA A 174 -2.88 -3.54 -10.29
N VAL A 175 -3.24 -4.24 -9.21
CA VAL A 175 -4.05 -5.45 -9.27
C VAL A 175 -5.44 -5.10 -9.82
N PRO A 176 -5.91 -5.74 -10.91
CA PRO A 176 -7.10 -5.26 -11.62
C PRO A 176 -8.43 -5.78 -11.08
N SER A 177 -8.44 -6.80 -10.22
CA SER A 177 -9.67 -7.38 -9.67
C SER A 177 -9.49 -7.94 -8.28
N ARG A 178 -10.58 -8.04 -7.53
CA ARG A 178 -10.60 -8.64 -6.19
C ARG A 178 -10.07 -10.07 -6.20
N LEU A 179 -10.47 -10.85 -7.20
CA LEU A 179 -10.02 -12.23 -7.37
C LEU A 179 -8.49 -12.33 -7.50
N MET A 180 -7.87 -11.37 -8.18
CA MET A 180 -6.43 -11.32 -8.29
C MET A 180 -5.77 -10.81 -6.99
N ALA A 181 -6.41 -9.91 -6.26
CA ALA A 181 -5.94 -9.49 -4.94
C ALA A 181 -5.95 -10.67 -3.94
N ASP A 182 -7.01 -11.48 -3.95
CA ASP A 182 -7.13 -12.70 -3.16
C ASP A 182 -6.05 -13.73 -3.55
N HIS A 183 -5.76 -13.88 -4.85
CA HIS A 183 -4.66 -14.72 -5.33
C HIS A 183 -3.30 -14.27 -4.76
N CYS A 184 -2.98 -12.98 -4.88
CA CYS A 184 -1.72 -12.44 -4.38
C CYS A 184 -1.58 -12.65 -2.87
N LEU A 185 -2.61 -12.25 -2.11
CA LEU A 185 -2.54 -12.18 -0.65
C LEU A 185 -2.72 -13.53 0.03
N ASP A 186 -3.71 -14.31 -0.39
CA ASP A 186 -4.12 -15.51 0.35
C ASP A 186 -3.45 -16.77 -0.18
N GLN A 187 -3.15 -16.83 -1.48
CA GLN A 187 -2.62 -18.03 -2.14
C GLN A 187 -1.10 -17.94 -2.37
N GLN A 188 -0.58 -16.78 -2.77
CA GLN A 188 0.83 -16.60 -3.13
C GLN A 188 1.69 -16.04 -2.01
N ASN A 189 1.10 -15.61 -0.89
CA ASN A 189 1.80 -14.95 0.21
C ASN A 189 2.61 -13.73 -0.28
N ALA A 190 2.01 -12.91 -1.15
CA ALA A 190 2.51 -11.56 -1.37
C ALA A 190 2.52 -10.81 -0.03
N TRP A 191 3.50 -9.94 0.15
CA TRP A 191 3.58 -9.12 1.36
C TRP A 191 2.41 -8.14 1.43
N GLY A 192 2.04 -7.58 0.27
CA GLY A 192 0.87 -6.73 0.15
C GLY A 192 0.51 -6.40 -1.29
N VAL A 193 -0.67 -5.79 -1.46
CA VAL A 193 -1.16 -5.25 -2.72
C VAL A 193 -1.19 -3.74 -2.62
N ALA A 194 -0.49 -3.04 -3.51
CA ALA A 194 -0.47 -1.59 -3.55
C ALA A 194 -1.69 -1.07 -4.33
N GLY A 195 -2.50 -0.26 -3.66
CA GLY A 195 -3.83 0.10 -4.12
C GLY A 195 -4.85 -1.02 -3.89
N TRP A 196 -6.10 -0.78 -4.25
CA TRP A 196 -7.17 -1.77 -4.20
C TRP A 196 -7.99 -1.68 -5.49
N PRO A 197 -8.48 -2.81 -6.06
CA PRO A 197 -9.33 -2.80 -7.24
C PRO A 197 -10.75 -2.29 -6.89
N VAL A 198 -10.85 -0.99 -6.58
CA VAL A 198 -12.07 -0.37 -6.07
C VAL A 198 -13.24 -0.53 -7.05
N ASP A 199 -13.02 -0.26 -8.33
CA ASP A 199 -14.08 -0.32 -9.35
C ASP A 199 -14.67 -1.73 -9.49
N ASP A 200 -13.83 -2.77 -9.52
CA ASP A 200 -14.24 -4.18 -9.59
C ASP A 200 -15.05 -4.60 -8.35
N VAL A 201 -14.62 -4.15 -7.17
CA VAL A 201 -15.30 -4.43 -5.90
C VAL A 201 -16.65 -3.71 -5.83
N LEU A 202 -16.71 -2.44 -6.22
CA LEU A 202 -17.96 -1.67 -6.27
C LEU A 202 -18.93 -2.27 -7.29
N LEU A 203 -18.44 -2.71 -8.45
CA LEU A 203 -19.25 -3.38 -9.46
C LEU A 203 -19.84 -4.68 -8.92
N SER A 204 -19.03 -5.47 -8.21
CA SER A 204 -19.46 -6.72 -7.56
C SER A 204 -20.56 -6.49 -6.53
N HIS A 205 -20.57 -5.33 -5.87
CA HIS A 205 -21.56 -4.96 -4.86
C HIS A 205 -22.73 -4.11 -5.39
N ARG A 206 -22.84 -3.89 -6.71
CA ARG A 206 -23.89 -3.02 -7.29
C ARG A 206 -25.33 -3.41 -6.91
N LYS A 207 -25.57 -4.68 -6.60
CA LYS A 207 -26.89 -5.22 -6.23
C LYS A 207 -26.94 -5.83 -4.82
N GLN A 208 -25.88 -5.67 -4.03
CA GLN A 208 -25.78 -6.27 -2.70
C GLN A 208 -25.40 -5.19 -1.67
N PRO A 209 -26.12 -5.10 -0.54
CA PRO A 209 -25.75 -4.15 0.50
C PRO A 209 -24.40 -4.56 1.10
N ILE A 210 -23.47 -3.60 1.17
CA ILE A 210 -22.20 -3.80 1.87
C ILE A 210 -22.50 -3.83 3.37
N PRO A 211 -22.18 -4.91 4.10
CA PRO A 211 -22.39 -4.95 5.54
C PRO A 211 -21.40 -3.99 6.23
N PRO A 212 -21.80 -3.33 7.33
CA PRO A 212 -20.87 -2.57 8.15
C PRO A 212 -19.85 -3.50 8.80
N SER A 213 -18.75 -2.93 9.28
CA SER A 213 -17.75 -3.67 10.05
C SER A 213 -18.38 -4.38 11.26
N HIS A 214 -18.31 -5.72 11.29
CA HIS A 214 -18.82 -6.51 12.42
C HIS A 214 -18.16 -6.09 13.74
N ARG A 215 -16.86 -5.77 13.71
CA ARG A 215 -16.13 -5.29 14.88
C ARG A 215 -16.72 -3.98 15.42
N ALA A 216 -17.01 -3.03 14.53
CA ALA A 216 -17.59 -1.75 14.93
C ALA A 216 -19.00 -1.93 15.52
N VAL A 217 -19.83 -2.79 14.91
CA VAL A 217 -21.17 -3.11 15.42
C VAL A 217 -21.08 -3.71 16.83
N VAL A 218 -20.22 -4.70 17.06
CA VAL A 218 -20.05 -5.31 18.39
C VAL A 218 -19.55 -4.30 19.42
N LEU A 219 -18.60 -3.44 19.05
CA LEU A 219 -18.09 -2.40 19.95
C LEU A 219 -19.20 -1.40 20.33
N LEU A 220 -20.01 -0.96 19.38
CA LEU A 220 -21.14 -0.07 19.63
C LEU A 220 -22.19 -0.70 20.55
N ILE A 221 -22.50 -1.99 20.36
CA ILE A 221 -23.40 -2.74 21.25
C ILE A 221 -22.82 -2.76 22.68
N GLN A 222 -21.54 -3.13 22.82
CA GLN A 222 -20.87 -3.19 24.13
C GLN A 222 -20.82 -1.84 24.83
N GLN A 223 -20.55 -0.76 24.10
CA GLN A 223 -20.52 0.60 24.63
C GLN A 223 -21.91 1.06 25.08
N THR A 224 -22.95 0.69 24.33
CA THR A 224 -24.34 1.00 24.67
C THR A 224 -24.79 0.21 25.91
N ASP A 225 -24.48 -1.10 25.97
CA ASP A 225 -24.78 -1.96 27.12
C ASP A 225 -24.05 -1.50 28.39
N ALA A 226 -22.85 -0.92 28.24
CA ALA A 226 -22.05 -0.38 29.34
C ALA A 226 -22.43 1.06 29.75
N ASP A 227 -23.47 1.65 29.16
CA ASP A 227 -23.88 3.04 29.37
C ASP A 227 -22.71 4.03 29.21
N ALA A 228 -21.88 3.79 28.19
CA ALA A 228 -20.74 4.63 27.89
C ALA A 228 -21.16 6.04 27.47
N ALA A 229 -20.25 7.00 27.66
CA ALA A 229 -20.47 8.39 27.25
C ALA A 229 -20.84 8.49 25.76
N LEU A 230 -21.80 9.35 25.44
CA LEU A 230 -22.32 9.51 24.08
C LEU A 230 -21.21 9.87 23.09
N GLU A 231 -20.25 10.69 23.50
CA GLU A 231 -19.13 11.11 22.67
C GLU A 231 -18.27 9.93 22.21
N LEU A 232 -18.14 8.88 23.04
CA LEU A 232 -17.39 7.68 22.68
C LEU A 232 -18.16 6.81 21.67
N ILE A 233 -19.47 6.72 21.83
CA ILE A 233 -20.36 6.00 20.90
C ILE A 233 -20.36 6.71 19.54
N GLU A 234 -20.48 8.05 19.54
CA GLU A 234 -20.42 8.86 18.33
C GLU A 234 -19.06 8.73 17.63
N HIS A 235 -17.97 8.76 18.38
CA HIS A 235 -16.63 8.56 17.83
C HIS A 235 -16.51 7.18 17.16
N THR A 236 -16.94 6.13 17.85
CA THR A 236 -16.90 4.75 17.33
C THR A 236 -17.80 4.57 16.10
N LEU A 237 -18.97 5.23 16.08
CA LEU A 237 -19.87 5.25 14.93
C LEU A 237 -19.23 5.98 13.75
N ALA A 238 -18.56 7.11 13.99
CA ALA A 238 -17.91 7.93 12.97
C ALA A 238 -16.69 7.24 12.34
N GLU A 239 -16.01 6.36 13.08
CA GLU A 239 -14.93 5.53 12.55
C GLU A 239 -15.41 4.46 11.55
N GLU A 240 -16.72 4.16 11.52
CA GLU A 240 -17.33 3.22 10.57
C GLU A 240 -18.09 4.00 9.47
N PRO A 241 -17.54 4.10 8.24
CA PRO A 241 -18.09 5.00 7.22
C PRO A 241 -19.50 4.63 6.75
N LEU A 242 -19.86 3.34 6.76
CA LEU A 242 -21.17 2.89 6.29
C LEU A 242 -22.26 3.19 7.31
N LEU A 243 -21.99 3.03 8.61
CA LEU A 243 -22.86 3.34 9.72
C LEU A 243 -23.01 4.86 9.83
N ALA A 244 -21.92 5.62 9.75
CA ALA A 244 -21.97 7.08 9.70
C ALA A 244 -22.84 7.57 8.53
N TYR A 245 -22.62 7.05 7.31
CA TYR A 245 -23.44 7.38 6.14
C TYR A 245 -24.92 7.00 6.32
N ARG A 246 -25.19 5.78 6.82
CA ARG A 246 -26.56 5.30 7.03
C ARG A 246 -27.28 6.08 8.11
N PHE A 247 -26.57 6.46 9.18
CA PHE A 247 -27.09 7.31 10.24
C PHE A 247 -27.47 8.68 9.68
N LEU A 248 -26.57 9.36 8.97
CA LEU A 248 -26.86 10.64 8.32
C LEU A 248 -28.02 10.54 7.32
N ARG A 249 -28.11 9.43 6.57
CA ARG A 249 -29.25 9.22 5.65
C ARG A 249 -30.56 9.01 6.42
N PHE A 250 -30.52 8.31 7.54
CA PHE A 250 -31.68 8.05 8.38
C PHE A 250 -32.18 9.34 9.06
N THR A 251 -31.28 10.14 9.63
CA THR A 251 -31.62 11.43 10.25
C THR A 251 -32.19 12.43 9.26
N ASN A 252 -31.77 12.37 8.00
CA ASN A 252 -32.30 13.22 6.91
C ASN A 252 -33.50 12.59 6.18
N SER A 253 -34.09 11.51 6.70
CA SER A 253 -35.26 10.87 6.10
C SER A 253 -36.57 11.44 6.64
N ALA A 254 -37.64 11.34 5.83
CA ALA A 254 -39.00 11.75 6.21
C ALA A 254 -39.60 10.93 7.39
N ALA A 255 -38.88 9.93 7.90
CA ALA A 255 -39.29 9.21 9.12
C ALA A 255 -39.00 10.02 10.40
N LEU A 256 -38.12 11.03 10.32
CA LEU A 256 -37.70 11.87 11.44
C LEU A 256 -37.96 13.37 11.21
N GLY A 257 -38.60 13.74 10.09
CA GLY A 257 -38.93 15.11 9.72
C GLY A 257 -40.31 15.23 9.08
#